data_AF-A0A1Q6X4L9-F1
#
_entry.id   AF-A0A1Q6X4L9-F1
#
_cell.length_a   1.000
_cell.length_b   1.000
_cell.length_c   1.000
_cell.angle_alpha   90.00
_cell.angle_beta   90.00
_cell.angle_gamma   90.00
#
_symmetry.space_group_name_H-M   'P 1'
#
loop_
_entity.id
_entity.type
_entity.pdbx_description
1 polymer ?
#
loop_
_entity_poly.entity_id
_entity_poly.type
_entity_poly.pdbx_seq_one_letter_code
_entity_poly.pdbx_strand_id
1 'polypeptide(L)'
;MDAGPSNLANPFYRCAGPNCGVQKGSTDRWWLMWTSFGEYNRPLLYLCAWDEEIAQKEGTLHLCGERCAQRLQSQFMGNVRESQFKRTGA
;
A
#
# COMPACT_ATOMS: atom_id res chain seq x y z
N MET A 1 -26.71 2.15 33.86
CA MET A 1 -26.72 2.46 32.42
C MET A 1 -25.48 1.81 31.84
N ASP A 2 -25.58 0.52 31.50
CA ASP A 2 -24.48 -0.27 30.96
C ASP A 2 -24.21 0.16 29.51
N ALA A 3 -23.01 0.69 29.27
CA ALA A 3 -22.50 0.87 27.91
C ALA A 3 -22.12 -0.52 27.38
N GLY A 4 -22.93 -1.05 26.45
CA GLY A 4 -22.63 -2.30 25.75
C GLY A 4 -21.30 -2.22 24.98
N PRO A 5 -20.67 -3.36 24.65
CA PRO A 5 -19.36 -3.37 24.03
C PRO A 5 -19.42 -2.59 22.71
N SER A 6 -18.61 -1.54 22.64
CA SER A 6 -18.37 -0.76 21.43
C SER A 6 -18.04 -1.73 20.30
N ASN A 7 -18.97 -1.82 19.35
CA ASN A 7 -18.84 -2.57 18.10
C ASN A 7 -17.55 -2.09 17.44
N LEU A 8 -16.45 -2.84 17.61
CA LEU A 8 -15.18 -2.57 16.94
C LEU A 8 -15.47 -2.78 15.45
N ALA A 9 -15.85 -1.71 14.76
CA ALA A 9 -16.08 -1.71 13.34
C ALA A 9 -14.79 -2.22 12.69
N ASN A 10 -14.81 -3.46 12.20
CA ASN A 10 -13.68 -3.99 11.44
C ASN A 10 -13.36 -2.98 10.34
N PRO A 11 -12.15 -2.39 10.32
CA PRO A 11 -11.83 -1.40 9.32
C PRO A 11 -11.92 -2.06 7.95
N PHE A 12 -12.72 -1.47 7.06
CA PHE A 12 -12.74 -1.88 5.66
C PHE A 12 -11.59 -1.16 4.95
N TYR A 13 -10.79 -1.94 4.23
CA TYR A 13 -9.71 -1.42 3.41
C TYR A 13 -10.10 -1.43 1.94
N ARG A 14 -9.63 -0.42 1.21
CA ARG A 14 -9.83 -0.29 -0.23
C ARG A 14 -8.54 -0.57 -0.97
N CYS A 15 -8.63 -1.39 -2.01
CA CYS A 15 -7.51 -1.75 -2.85
C CYS A 15 -6.97 -0.53 -3.60
N ALA A 16 -5.66 -0.27 -3.44
CA ALA A 16 -4.90 0.74 -4.14
C ALA A 16 -4.36 0.26 -5.51
N GLY A 17 -4.71 -0.96 -5.93
CA GLY A 17 -4.30 -1.51 -7.22
C GLY A 17 -4.85 -0.67 -8.38
N PRO A 18 -4.06 -0.41 -9.43
CA PRO A 18 -4.52 0.34 -10.60
C PRO A 18 -5.81 -0.25 -11.19
N ASN A 19 -6.85 0.59 -11.27
CA ASN A 19 -8.19 0.26 -11.75
C ASN A 19 -8.88 -0.90 -11.01
N CYS A 20 -8.62 -1.09 -9.70
CA CYS A 20 -9.21 -2.16 -8.91
C CYS A 20 -10.38 -1.71 -8.01
N GLY A 21 -10.12 -0.94 -6.95
CA GLY A 21 -11.16 -0.38 -6.08
C GLY A 21 -11.91 -1.38 -5.17
N VAL A 22 -11.53 -2.67 -5.15
CA VAL A 22 -12.13 -3.68 -4.28
C VAL A 22 -12.03 -3.27 -2.81
N GLN A 23 -13.12 -3.45 -2.05
CA GLN A 23 -13.18 -3.16 -0.62
C GLN A 23 -13.42 -4.47 0.15
N LYS A 24 -12.59 -4.77 1.16
CA LYS A 24 -12.71 -5.97 2.00
C LYS A 24 -12.34 -5.66 3.47
N GLY A 25 -12.55 -6.60 4.37
CA GLY A 25 -12.25 -6.43 5.80
C GLY A 25 -10.77 -6.61 6.12
N SER A 26 -10.40 -6.35 7.38
CA SER A 26 -9.04 -6.52 7.91
C SER A 26 -8.53 -7.97 7.89
N THR A 27 -9.41 -8.96 8.04
CA THR A 27 -9.06 -10.38 8.11
C THR A 27 -8.82 -11.03 6.74
N ASP A 28 -8.92 -10.26 5.65
CA ASP A 28 -8.67 -10.75 4.30
C ASP A 28 -7.17 -10.81 3.97
N ARG A 29 -6.80 -11.63 2.98
CA ARG A 29 -5.40 -11.76 2.51
C ARG A 29 -4.97 -10.54 1.70
N TRP A 30 -4.66 -9.46 2.38
CA TRP A 30 -4.09 -8.26 1.78
C TRP A 30 -2.57 -8.36 1.64
N TRP A 31 -2.07 -7.66 0.63
CA TRP A 31 -0.67 -7.25 0.56
C TRP A 31 -0.58 -5.78 0.98
N LEU A 32 0.49 -5.45 1.69
CA LEU A 32 0.79 -4.08 2.14
C LEU A 32 2.00 -3.56 1.36
N MET A 33 1.88 -2.34 0.83
CA MET A 33 2.97 -1.66 0.13
C MET A 33 3.08 -0.21 0.57
N TRP A 34 4.30 0.29 0.68
CA TRP A 34 4.56 1.70 0.96
C TRP A 34 5.92 2.09 0.37
N THR A 35 6.15 3.39 0.23
CA THR A 35 7.43 3.93 -0.22
C THR A 35 8.14 4.67 0.90
N SER A 36 9.46 4.63 0.89
CA SER A 36 10.30 5.44 1.77
C SER A 36 11.64 5.71 1.08
N PHE A 37 12.45 6.61 1.61
CA PHE A 37 13.82 6.80 1.17
C PHE A 37 14.76 5.94 2.02
N GLY A 38 15.55 5.10 1.35
CA GLY A 38 16.55 4.25 2.01
C GLY A 38 17.90 4.94 2.20
N GLU A 39 18.85 4.18 2.75
CA GLU A 39 20.23 4.60 3.05
C GLU A 39 20.93 5.32 1.88
N TYR A 40 20.69 4.87 0.64
CA TYR A 40 21.30 5.45 -0.56
C TYR A 40 20.60 6.73 -1.07
N ASN A 41 19.72 7.33 -0.28
CA ASN A 41 18.86 8.45 -0.68
C ASN A 41 18.09 8.17 -1.98
N ARG A 42 17.61 6.92 -2.11
CA ARG A 42 16.82 6.44 -3.24
C ARG A 42 15.42 6.03 -2.76
N PRO A 43 14.38 6.25 -3.58
CA PRO A 43 13.06 5.72 -3.27
C PRO A 43 13.11 4.19 -3.28
N LEU A 44 12.65 3.59 -2.19
CA LEU A 44 12.45 2.16 -2.04
C LEU A 44 10.95 1.88 -1.97
N LEU A 45 10.57 0.73 -2.53
CA LEU A 45 9.22 0.19 -2.44
C LEU A 45 9.26 -1.05 -1.57
N TYR A 46 8.53 -1.03 -0.47
CA TYR A 46 8.41 -2.16 0.44
C TYR A 46 7.13 -2.93 0.12
N LEU A 47 7.19 -4.25 0.31
CA LEU A 47 6.07 -5.16 0.11
C LEU A 47 6.13 -6.24 1.19
N CYS A 48 5.01 -6.47 1.87
CA CYS A 48 4.85 -7.62 2.76
C CYS A 48 3.40 -8.12 2.74
N ALA A 49 3.21 -9.31 3.30
CA ALA A 49 1.87 -9.80 3.62
C ALA A 49 1.23 -8.90 4.70
N TRP A 50 -0.06 -9.13 4.95
CA TRP A 50 -0.80 -8.43 6.00
C TRP A 50 -0.07 -8.46 7.36
N ASP A 51 -0.03 -7.29 7.98
CA ASP A 51 0.48 -7.05 9.33
C ASP A 51 -0.33 -5.88 9.92
N GLU A 52 -0.93 -6.09 11.09
CA GLU A 52 -1.85 -5.13 11.72
C GLU A 52 -1.18 -3.78 12.01
N GLU A 53 0.08 -3.78 12.42
CA GLU A 53 0.79 -2.54 12.77
C GLU A 53 1.10 -1.74 11.50
N ILE A 54 1.61 -2.41 10.46
CA ILE A 54 1.96 -1.77 9.20
C ILE A 54 0.70 -1.28 8.47
N ALA A 55 -0.40 -2.04 8.52
CA ALA A 55 -1.68 -1.66 7.88
C ALA A 55 -2.23 -0.32 8.40
N GLN A 56 -1.92 0.03 9.65
CA GLN A 56 -2.35 1.28 10.27
C GLN A 56 -1.40 2.45 10.04
N LYS A 57 -0.18 2.21 9.51
CA LYS A 57 0.78 3.28 9.24
C LYS A 57 0.30 4.17 8.10
N GLU A 58 0.54 5.48 8.26
CA GLU A 58 0.23 6.46 7.23
C GLU A 58 1.01 6.16 5.94
N GLY A 59 0.33 6.27 4.81
CA GLY A 59 0.93 5.97 3.49
C GLY A 59 0.98 4.49 3.13
N THR A 60 0.55 3.57 4.02
CA THR A 60 0.39 2.15 3.67
C THR A 60 -0.76 1.95 2.68
N LEU A 61 -0.43 1.32 1.56
CA LEU A 61 -1.35 0.97 0.49
C LEU A 61 -1.76 -0.49 0.63
N HIS A 62 -3.07 -0.72 0.54
CA HIS A 62 -3.69 -2.03 0.69
C HIS A 62 -3.95 -2.63 -0.69
N LEU A 63 -3.56 -3.88 -0.91
CA LEU A 63 -3.66 -4.55 -2.22
C LEU A 63 -4.34 -5.90 -2.08
N CYS A 64 -5.45 -6.07 -2.79
CA CYS A 64 -6.37 -7.20 -2.56
C CYS A 64 -5.86 -8.56 -3.05
N GLY A 65 -4.64 -8.61 -3.61
CA GLY A 65 -4.01 -9.79 -4.18
C GLY A 65 -2.77 -9.47 -5.02
N GLU A 66 -2.04 -10.51 -5.38
CA GLU A 66 -0.72 -10.44 -6.05
C GLU A 66 -0.73 -9.62 -7.33
N ARG A 67 -1.77 -9.77 -8.17
CA ARG A 67 -1.88 -9.04 -9.44
C ARG A 67 -1.96 -7.52 -9.23
N CYS A 68 -2.65 -7.06 -8.18
CA CYS A 68 -2.72 -5.63 -7.87
C CYS A 68 -1.37 -5.12 -7.37
N ALA A 69 -0.68 -5.91 -6.53
CA ALA A 69 0.66 -5.59 -6.07
C ALA A 69 1.66 -5.48 -7.23
N GLN A 70 1.67 -6.44 -8.15
CA GLN A 70 2.55 -6.42 -9.33
C GLN A 70 2.31 -5.20 -10.22
N ARG A 71 1.05 -4.81 -10.44
CA ARG A 71 0.72 -3.60 -11.22
C ARG A 71 1.25 -2.33 -10.55
N LEU A 72 1.10 -2.22 -9.23
CA LEU A 72 1.60 -1.06 -8.49
C LEU A 72 3.14 -1.03 -8.49
N GLN A 73 3.81 -2.17 -8.34
CA GLN A 73 5.27 -2.27 -8.49
C GLN A 73 5.73 -1.81 -9.88
N SER A 74 5.05 -2.25 -10.94
CA SER A 74 5.36 -1.82 -12.30
C SER A 74 5.22 -0.30 -12.48
N GLN A 75 4.15 0.28 -11.94
CA GLN A 75 3.95 1.74 -11.95
C GLN A 75 5.05 2.47 -11.18
N PHE A 76 5.45 1.98 -10.00
CA PHE A 76 6.56 2.54 -9.25
C PHE A 76 7.86 2.54 -10.07
N MET A 77 8.21 1.42 -10.71
CA MET A 77 9.39 1.32 -11.56
C MET A 77 9.36 2.33 -12.73
N GLY A 78 8.18 2.50 -13.35
CA GLY A 78 7.97 3.51 -14.39
C GLY A 78 8.23 4.93 -13.88
N ASN A 79 7.64 5.29 -12.73
CA ASN A 79 7.78 6.61 -12.12
C ASN A 79 9.23 6.93 -11.74
N VAL A 80 9.98 5.94 -11.23
CA VAL A 80 11.41 6.10 -10.91
C VAL A 80 12.22 6.43 -12.17
N ARG A 81 12.01 5.68 -13.26
CA ARG A 81 12.73 5.92 -14.54
C ARG A 81 12.39 7.28 -15.13
N GLU A 82 11.12 7.64 -15.15
CA GLU A 82 10.67 8.95 -15.65
C GLU A 82 11.29 10.10 -14.82
N SER A 83 11.32 9.95 -13.50
CA SER A 83 11.91 10.95 -12.59
C SER A 83 13.43 11.09 -12.79
N GLN A 84 14.13 9.98 -13.07
CA GLN A 84 15.55 10.02 -13.41
C GLN A 84 15.80 10.75 -14.72
N PHE A 85 15.00 10.47 -15.76
CA PHE A 85 15.14 11.12 -17.07
C PHE A 85 14.95 12.65 -16.99
N LYS A 86 13.93 13.11 -16.25
CA LYS A 86 13.69 14.54 -16.02
C LYS A 86 14.85 15.25 -15.31
N ARG A 87 15.61 14.55 -14.46
CA ARG A 87 16.77 15.11 -13.74
C ARG A 87 18.04 15.19 -14.59
N THR A 88 18.16 14.37 -15.62
CA THR A 88 19.34 14.34 -16.52
C THR A 88 19.19 15.21 -17.77
N GLY A 89 17.96 15.62 -18.09
CA GLY A 89 17.64 16.43 -19.27
C GLY A 89 17.57 17.95 -19.00
N ALA A 90 18.10 18.42 -17.87
CA ALA A 90 18.19 19.83 -17.49
C ALA A 90 19.66 20.28 -17.40
#